data_AF-A0AAW0A4P3-F1
#
_entry.id   AF-A0AAW0A4P3-F1
#
_cell.length_a   1.000
_cell.length_b   1.000
_cell.length_c   1.000
_cell.angle_alpha   90.00
_cell.angle_beta   90.00
_cell.angle_gamma   90.00
#
_symmetry.space_group_name_H-M   'P 1'
#
loop_
_entity.id
_entity.type
_entity.pdbx_description
1 polymer ?
#
loop_
_entity_poly.entity_id
_entity_poly.type
_entity_poly.pdbx_seq_one_letter_code
_entity_poly.pdbx_strand_id
1 'polypeptide(L)'
;MGPPLLLTTALIGPINHWFFRKYEPLGATFPFLIIVAQPPAVLVFGGGSLVSDLLYTYVVFLCSLGLSIVVYRLSPLHPLAQFPGPTIGKITQLWTLWQTLQGYKYLYHKSLHDKYGPYVRIGPNEISVIDAPAVQKILGGLDKGRCE
;
A
#
# COMPACT_ATOMS: atom_id res chain seq x y z
N MET A 1 -26.67 -19.30 -2.80
CA MET A 1 -25.21 -19.07 -2.83
C MET A 1 -24.52 -20.28 -2.21
N GLY A 2 -23.70 -20.99 -2.97
CA GLY A 2 -23.02 -22.18 -2.45
C GLY A 2 -21.86 -21.81 -1.52
N PRO A 3 -21.59 -22.58 -0.45
CA PRO A 3 -20.38 -22.42 0.36
C PRO A 3 -19.05 -22.42 -0.42
N PRO A 4 -18.87 -23.16 -1.55
CA PRO A 4 -17.59 -23.13 -2.26
C PRO A 4 -17.26 -21.79 -2.93
N LEU A 5 -18.26 -21.02 -3.38
CA LEU A 5 -18.04 -19.71 -4.01
C LEU A 5 -17.47 -18.66 -3.04
N LEU A 6 -17.95 -18.70 -1.80
CA LEU A 6 -17.50 -17.76 -0.76
C LEU A 6 -16.05 -18.05 -0.37
N LEU A 7 -15.70 -19.33 -0.25
CA LEU A 7 -14.35 -19.74 0.13
C LEU A 7 -13.32 -19.38 -0.96
N THR A 8 -13.64 -19.62 -2.23
CA THR A 8 -12.71 -19.31 -3.34
C THR A 8 -12.47 -17.81 -3.46
N THR A 9 -13.52 -17.00 -3.47
CA THR A 9 -13.42 -15.53 -3.57
C THR A 9 -12.68 -14.90 -2.39
N ALA A 10 -12.91 -15.41 -1.17
CA ALA A 10 -12.22 -14.96 0.03
C ALA A 10 -10.71 -15.26 0.00
N LEU A 11 -10.30 -16.42 -0.53
CA LEU A 11 -8.89 -16.84 -0.63
C LEU A 11 -8.12 -16.15 -1.77
N ILE A 12 -8.78 -15.80 -2.87
CA ILE A 12 -8.12 -15.13 -4.01
C ILE A 12 -7.57 -13.74 -3.62
N GLY A 13 -8.24 -13.01 -2.73
CA GLY A 13 -7.78 -11.69 -2.26
C GLY A 13 -6.38 -11.71 -1.61
N PRO A 14 -6.14 -12.51 -0.56
CA PRO A 14 -4.84 -12.65 0.09
C PRO A 14 -3.78 -13.27 -0.81
N ILE A 15 -4.16 -14.23 -1.66
CA ILE A 15 -3.25 -14.84 -2.64
C ILE A 15 -2.76 -13.78 -3.64
N ASN A 16 -3.66 -12.95 -4.16
CA ASN A 16 -3.28 -11.83 -5.02
C ASN A 16 -2.38 -10.83 -4.29
N HIS A 17 -2.69 -10.50 -3.03
CA HIS A 17 -1.82 -9.63 -2.24
C HIS A 17 -0.39 -10.21 -2.10
N TRP A 18 -0.28 -11.51 -1.80
CA TRP A 18 1.00 -12.20 -1.73
C TRP A 18 1.73 -12.21 -3.08
N PHE A 19 1.00 -12.43 -4.18
CA PHE A 19 1.55 -12.41 -5.53
C PHE A 19 2.08 -11.01 -5.91
N PHE A 20 1.31 -9.95 -5.66
CA PHE A 20 1.73 -8.57 -5.93
C PHE A 20 2.95 -8.16 -5.10
N ARG A 21 3.08 -8.67 -3.87
CA ARG A 21 4.28 -8.46 -3.05
C ARG A 21 5.53 -9.07 -3.68
N LYS A 22 5.42 -10.21 -4.36
CA LYS A 22 6.57 -10.91 -4.93
C LYS A 22 7.01 -10.37 -6.29
N TYR A 23 6.07 -9.86 -7.08
CA TYR A 23 6.31 -9.51 -8.48
C TYR A 23 6.35 -8.00 -8.78
N GLU A 24 6.28 -7.12 -7.76
CA GLU A 24 6.27 -5.64 -7.86
C GLU A 24 6.09 -5.12 -9.29
N PRO A 25 4.87 -5.26 -9.86
CA PRO A 25 4.69 -5.05 -11.28
C PRO A 25 4.97 -3.58 -11.59
N LEU A 26 6.04 -3.33 -12.35
CA LEU A 26 6.49 -2.00 -12.76
C LEU A 26 5.45 -1.25 -13.63
N GLY A 27 4.37 -1.92 -14.04
CA GLY A 27 3.25 -1.35 -14.79
C GLY A 27 1.90 -1.64 -14.16
N ALA A 28 0.98 -0.65 -14.24
CA ALA A 28 -0.38 -0.74 -13.70
C ALA A 28 -1.30 -1.73 -14.44
N THR A 29 -0.91 -2.18 -15.63
CA THR A 29 -1.73 -3.00 -16.52
C THR A 29 -2.01 -4.39 -15.96
N PHE A 30 -0.98 -5.08 -15.45
CA PHE A 30 -1.11 -6.44 -14.92
C PHE A 30 -2.02 -6.53 -13.68
N PRO A 31 -1.88 -5.65 -12.66
CA PRO A 31 -2.83 -5.60 -11.55
C PRO A 31 -4.27 -5.34 -11.99
N PHE A 32 -4.47 -4.45 -12.97
CA PHE A 32 -5.80 -4.08 -13.44
C PHE A 32 -6.50 -5.26 -14.11
N LEU A 33 -5.78 -6.02 -14.95
CA LEU A 33 -6.30 -7.21 -15.60
C LEU A 33 -6.68 -8.30 -14.58
N ILE A 34 -5.85 -8.51 -13.56
CA ILE A 34 -6.14 -9.51 -12.50
C ILE A 34 -7.38 -9.11 -11.70
N ILE A 35 -7.53 -7.82 -11.35
CA ILE A 35 -8.68 -7.31 -10.59
C ILE A 35 -9.98 -7.39 -11.39
N VAL A 36 -9.94 -7.18 -12.71
CA VAL A 36 -11.13 -7.18 -13.57
C VAL A 36 -11.52 -8.60 -14.02
N ALA A 37 -10.54 -9.46 -14.34
CA ALA A 37 -10.81 -10.76 -14.95
C ALA A 37 -11.05 -11.90 -13.94
N GLN A 38 -10.49 -11.84 -12.72
CA GLN A 38 -10.64 -12.92 -11.74
C GLN A 38 -12.05 -13.05 -11.13
N PRO A 39 -12.73 -11.98 -10.69
CA PRO A 39 -14.07 -12.09 -10.09
C PRO A 39 -15.13 -12.75 -11.00
N PRO A 40 -15.23 -12.44 -12.31
CA PRO A 40 -16.20 -13.11 -13.17
C PRO A 40 -15.83 -14.57 -13.47
N ALA A 41 -14.54 -14.93 -13.44
CA ALA A 41 -14.10 -16.32 -13.64
C ALA A 41 -14.56 -17.26 -12.51
N VAL A 42 -14.77 -16.74 -11.30
CA VAL A 42 -15.21 -17.53 -10.13
C VAL A 42 -16.72 -17.86 -10.19
N LEU A 43 -17.49 -17.18 -11.03
CA LEU A 43 -18.92 -17.44 -11.23
C LEU A 43 -19.22 -18.79 -11.88
N VAL A 44 -18.21 -19.47 -12.44
CA VAL A 44 -18.35 -20.85 -12.97
C VAL A 44 -18.84 -21.83 -11.90
N PHE A 45 -18.64 -21.50 -10.61
CA PHE A 45 -19.13 -22.30 -9.48
C PHE A 45 -20.50 -21.86 -8.94
N GLY A 46 -21.16 -20.88 -9.58
CA GLY A 46 -22.44 -20.30 -9.17
C GLY A 46 -23.63 -20.84 -9.95
N GLY A 47 -24.67 -21.26 -9.23
CA GLY A 47 -25.95 -21.72 -9.81
C GLY A 47 -27.11 -20.73 -9.61
N GLY A 48 -26.83 -19.48 -9.25
CA GLY A 48 -27.83 -18.45 -8.93
C GLY A 48 -28.04 -17.40 -10.04
N SER A 49 -28.63 -16.25 -9.68
CA SER A 49 -28.79 -15.11 -10.56
C SER A 49 -27.46 -14.40 -10.85
N LEU A 50 -27.08 -14.33 -12.13
CA LEU A 50 -25.77 -13.83 -12.58
C LEU A 50 -25.42 -12.43 -12.06
N VAL A 51 -26.39 -11.52 -12.00
CA VAL A 51 -26.16 -10.11 -11.63
C VAL A 51 -25.87 -9.94 -10.14
N SER A 52 -26.62 -10.62 -9.26
CA SER A 52 -26.42 -10.53 -7.81
C SER A 52 -25.12 -11.21 -7.38
N ASP A 53 -24.79 -12.34 -8.00
CA ASP A 53 -23.58 -13.11 -7.70
C ASP A 53 -22.31 -12.35 -8.12
N LEU A 54 -22.37 -11.62 -9.24
CA LEU A 54 -21.31 -10.70 -9.70
C LEU A 54 -21.02 -9.60 -8.68
N LEU A 55 -22.05 -8.86 -8.28
CA LEU A 55 -21.90 -7.73 -7.36
C LEU A 55 -21.33 -8.18 -6.01
N TYR A 56 -21.87 -9.28 -5.48
CA TYR A 56 -21.42 -9.82 -4.20
C TYR A 56 -19.96 -10.29 -4.27
N THR A 57 -19.59 -11.06 -5.29
CA THR A 57 -18.22 -11.56 -5.49
C THR A 57 -17.22 -10.41 -5.61
N TYR A 58 -17.58 -9.34 -6.32
CA TYR A 58 -16.73 -8.17 -6.49
C TYR A 58 -16.51 -7.43 -5.17
N VAL A 59 -17.58 -7.21 -4.38
CA VAL A 59 -17.49 -6.56 -3.07
C VAL A 59 -16.62 -7.37 -2.10
N VAL A 60 -16.85 -8.68 -1.99
CA VAL A 60 -16.06 -9.55 -1.09
C VAL A 60 -14.59 -9.60 -1.51
N PHE A 61 -14.30 -9.71 -2.80
CA PHE A 61 -12.93 -9.69 -3.31
C PHE A 61 -12.21 -8.38 -2.99
N LEU A 62 -12.84 -7.23 -3.23
CA LEU A 62 -12.26 -5.92 -2.93
C LEU A 62 -12.05 -5.71 -1.43
N CYS A 63 -13.03 -6.10 -0.59
CA CYS A 63 -12.89 -6.03 0.87
C CYS A 63 -11.75 -6.92 1.37
N SER A 64 -11.66 -8.16 0.88
CA SER A 64 -10.60 -9.10 1.26
C SER A 64 -9.21 -8.58 0.85
N LEU A 65 -9.08 -8.09 -0.38
CA LEU A 65 -7.83 -7.50 -0.89
C LEU A 65 -7.44 -6.25 -0.11
N GLY A 66 -8.38 -5.33 0.14
CA GLY A 66 -8.14 -4.11 0.92
C GLY A 66 -7.72 -4.42 2.35
N LEU A 67 -8.41 -5.34 3.02
CA LEU A 67 -8.09 -5.77 4.38
C LEU A 67 -6.71 -6.42 4.45
N SER A 68 -6.39 -7.31 3.50
CA SER A 68 -5.06 -7.92 3.41
C SER A 68 -3.94 -6.87 3.25
N ILE A 69 -4.16 -5.85 2.43
CA ILE A 69 -3.18 -4.76 2.24
C ILE A 69 -3.02 -3.93 3.51
N VAL A 70 -4.11 -3.55 4.15
CA VAL A 70 -4.09 -2.73 5.38
C VAL A 70 -3.41 -3.48 6.50
N VAL A 71 -3.78 -4.75 6.72
CA VAL A 71 -3.15 -5.62 7.72
C VAL A 71 -1.66 -5.77 7.43
N TYR A 72 -1.26 -6.01 6.18
CA TYR A 72 0.16 -6.10 5.83
C TYR A 72 0.93 -4.80 6.09
N ARG A 73 0.37 -3.65 5.70
CA ARG A 73 1.01 -2.32 5.89
C ARG A 73 1.15 -1.94 7.36
N LEU A 74 0.18 -2.34 8.19
CA LEU A 74 0.19 -2.13 9.64
C LEU A 74 1.00 -3.18 10.40
N SER A 75 1.20 -4.36 9.80
CA SER A 75 1.92 -5.45 10.46
C SER A 75 3.40 -5.10 10.69
N PRO A 76 3.99 -5.53 11.81
CA PRO A 76 5.41 -5.37 12.11
C PRO A 76 6.32 -6.18 11.16
N LEU A 77 5.74 -7.03 10.31
CA LEU A 77 6.43 -7.80 9.27
C LEU A 77 6.86 -6.92 8.07
N HIS A 78 6.42 -5.66 8.03
CA HIS A 78 6.88 -4.72 7.03
C HIS A 78 8.27 -4.19 7.40
N PRO A 79 9.29 -4.26 6.51
CA PRO A 79 10.65 -3.82 6.82
C PRO A 79 10.73 -2.33 7.19
N LEU A 80 9.77 -1.52 6.72
CA LEU A 80 9.66 -0.09 7.07
C LEU A 80 8.79 0.16 8.33
N ALA A 81 8.36 -0.87 9.07
CA ALA A 81 7.61 -0.70 10.32
C ALA A 81 8.49 -0.20 11.48
N GLN A 82 9.80 -0.41 11.39
CA GLN A 82 10.80 0.04 12.37
C GLN A 82 10.89 1.57 12.49
N PHE A 83 10.45 2.31 11.47
CA PHE A 83 10.52 3.76 11.49
C PHE A 83 9.27 4.38 12.14
N PRO A 84 9.46 5.33 13.07
CA PRO A 84 8.34 6.03 13.69
C PRO A 84 7.62 6.91 12.67
N GLY A 85 6.33 7.12 12.87
CA GLY A 85 5.51 7.95 11.97
C GLY A 85 4.02 7.86 12.27
N PRO A 86 3.23 8.83 11.77
CA PRO A 86 1.78 8.87 11.96
C PRO A 86 1.13 7.66 11.31
N THR A 87 0.20 7.00 12.03
CA THR A 87 -0.52 5.81 11.55
C THR A 87 -1.24 6.06 10.22
N ILE A 88 -1.79 7.25 10.03
CA ILE A 88 -2.47 7.67 8.79
C ILE A 88 -1.50 7.65 7.60
N GLY A 89 -0.25 8.12 7.79
CA GLY A 89 0.79 8.10 6.76
C GLY A 89 1.32 6.68 6.46
N LYS A 90 1.19 5.74 7.41
CA LYS A 90 1.54 4.32 7.19
C LYS A 90 0.53 3.61 6.29
N ILE A 91 -0.75 3.97 6.39
CA ILE A 91 -1.85 3.29 5.67
C ILE A 91 -2.03 3.90 4.28
N THR A 92 -2.07 5.24 4.17
CA THR A 92 -2.41 5.94 2.92
C THR A 92 -1.55 7.20 2.69
N GLN A 93 -1.26 7.50 1.43
CA GLN A 93 -0.66 8.79 1.03
C GLN A 93 -1.67 9.94 0.94
N LEU A 94 -2.96 9.65 1.14
CA LEU A 94 -4.03 10.60 0.90
C LEU A 94 -3.91 11.83 1.81
N TRP A 95 -3.45 11.63 3.05
CA TRP A 95 -3.20 12.71 4.00
C TRP A 95 -2.07 13.64 3.55
N THR A 96 -0.94 13.07 3.12
CA THR A 96 0.19 13.82 2.58
C THR A 96 -0.20 14.57 1.32
N LEU A 97 -1.01 13.96 0.45
CA LEU A 97 -1.57 14.61 -0.74
C LEU A 97 -2.46 15.78 -0.37
N TRP A 98 -3.35 15.61 0.60
CA TRP A 98 -4.24 16.68 1.06
C TRP A 98 -3.47 17.90 1.58
N GLN A 99 -2.43 17.68 2.38
CA GLN A 99 -1.56 18.77 2.83
C GLN A 99 -0.69 19.38 1.73
N THR A 100 -0.37 18.60 0.70
CA THR A 100 0.30 19.10 -0.51
C THR A 100 -0.61 20.04 -1.28
N LEU A 101 -1.87 19.67 -1.46
CA LEU A 101 -2.90 20.51 -2.09
C LEU A 101 -3.12 21.81 -1.31
N GLN A 102 -3.00 21.76 0.01
CA GLN A 102 -3.13 22.94 0.87
C GLN A 102 -1.84 23.79 0.95
N GLY A 103 -0.72 23.33 0.39
CA GLY A 103 0.56 24.05 0.38
C GLY A 103 1.36 23.97 1.69
N TYR A 104 0.89 23.25 2.71
CA TYR A 104 1.52 23.16 4.03
C TYR A 104 2.39 21.91 4.24
N LYS A 105 2.65 21.14 3.18
CA LYS A 105 3.42 19.89 3.23
C LYS A 105 4.76 20.04 3.97
N TYR A 106 5.53 21.10 3.68
CA TYR A 106 6.85 21.33 4.29
C TYR A 106 6.77 21.58 5.80
N LEU A 107 5.77 22.34 6.27
CA LEU A 107 5.54 22.56 7.71
C LEU A 107 5.18 21.26 8.41
N TYR A 108 4.37 20.44 7.76
CA TYR A 108 4.02 19.13 8.30
C TYR A 108 5.23 18.21 8.42
N HIS A 109 6.06 18.10 7.37
CA HIS A 109 7.30 17.33 7.47
C HIS A 109 8.21 17.85 8.57
N LYS A 110 8.35 19.17 8.72
CA LYS A 110 9.11 19.76 9.82
C LYS A 110 8.56 19.33 11.18
N SER A 111 7.27 19.51 11.43
CA SER A 111 6.64 19.09 12.69
C SER A 111 6.77 17.58 12.98
N LEU A 112 6.77 16.76 11.93
CA LEU A 112 6.98 15.33 12.04
C LEU A 112 8.42 15.00 12.45
N HIS A 113 9.40 15.67 11.87
CA HIS A 113 10.81 15.52 12.24
C HIS A 113 11.10 16.07 13.64
N ASP A 114 10.46 17.17 14.04
CA ASP A 114 10.56 17.72 15.40
C ASP A 114 10.01 16.73 16.45
N LYS A 115 8.99 15.93 16.09
CA LYS A 115 8.34 14.99 17.02
C LYS A 115 8.97 13.59 17.04
N TYR A 116 9.30 13.04 15.88
CA TYR A 116 9.73 11.65 15.72
C TYR A 116 11.24 11.52 15.45
N GLY A 117 11.93 12.63 15.22
CA GLY A 117 13.37 12.67 15.01
C GLY A 117 13.78 12.58 13.54
N PRO A 118 15.06 12.20 13.27
CA PRO A 118 15.66 12.38 11.95
C PRO A 118 15.13 11.44 10.86
N TYR A 119 14.47 10.33 11.23
CA TYR A 119 13.95 9.32 10.31
C TYR A 119 12.45 9.14 10.53
N VAL A 120 11.62 9.55 9.57
CA VAL A 120 10.16 9.48 9.71
C VAL A 120 9.51 8.86 8.49
N ARG A 121 8.61 7.91 8.73
CA ARG A 121 7.77 7.31 7.68
C ARG A 121 6.59 8.22 7.39
N ILE A 122 6.55 8.79 6.19
CA ILE A 122 5.44 9.65 5.73
C ILE A 122 4.47 8.91 4.82
N GLY A 123 4.94 7.84 4.17
CA GLY A 123 4.14 7.05 3.26
C GLY A 123 4.16 5.56 3.54
N PRO A 124 3.30 4.78 2.85
CA PRO A 124 3.35 3.33 2.90
C PRO A 124 4.72 2.80 2.46
N ASN A 125 5.33 3.39 1.42
CA ASN A 125 6.64 2.99 0.90
C ASN A 125 7.66 4.16 0.89
N GLU A 126 7.44 5.20 1.69
CA GLU A 126 8.25 6.41 1.68
C GLU A 126 8.69 6.83 3.09
N ILE A 127 9.96 7.22 3.20
CA ILE A 127 10.60 7.69 4.43
C ILE A 127 11.27 9.03 4.10
N SER A 128 11.10 10.01 4.98
CA SER A 128 11.89 11.25 4.96
C SER A 128 13.03 11.12 5.95
N VAL A 129 14.20 11.58 5.52
CA VAL A 129 15.45 11.57 6.27
C VAL A 129 16.02 12.98 6.20
N ILE A 130 16.37 13.54 7.36
CA ILE A 130 17.03 14.85 7.46
C ILE A 130 18.52 14.74 7.83
N ASP A 131 19.01 13.52 8.09
CA ASP A 131 20.37 13.25 8.51
C ASP A 131 21.35 13.31 7.31
N ALA A 132 22.24 14.31 7.30
CA ALA A 132 23.21 14.56 6.23
C ALA A 132 24.08 13.34 5.85
N PRO A 133 24.72 12.61 6.79
CA PRO A 133 25.50 11.42 6.46
C PRO A 133 24.66 10.30 5.84
N ALA A 134 23.41 10.13 6.28
CA ALA A 134 22.51 9.12 5.71
C ALA A 134 22.09 9.47 4.29
N VAL A 135 21.80 10.75 4.01
CA VAL A 135 21.50 11.23 2.66
C VAL A 135 22.66 10.96 1.70
N GLN A 136 23.90 11.23 2.12
CA GLN A 136 25.09 10.96 1.30
C GLN A 136 25.26 9.47 0.99
N LYS A 137 24.94 8.59 1.94
CA LYS A 137 24.97 7.12 1.77
C LYS A 137 23.87 6.63 0.84
N ILE A 138 22.66 7.18 0.92
CA ILE A 138 21.51 6.79 0.09
C ILE A 138 21.71 7.26 -1.36
N LEU A 139 22.23 8.48 -1.56
CA LEU A 139 22.44 9.07 -2.87
C LEU A 139 23.74 8.62 -3.56
N GLY A 140 24.52 7.72 -2.95
CA GLY A 140 25.69 7.12 -3.59
C GLY A 140 26.90 8.04 -3.71
N GLY A 141 27.19 8.85 -2.69
CA GLY A 141 28.47 9.56 -2.61
C GLY A 141 28.57 10.83 -3.46
N LEU A 142 27.49 11.62 -3.55
CA LEU A 142 27.62 13.00 -4.02
C LEU A 142 28.48 13.81 -3.03
N ASP A 143 29.78 13.87 -3.30
CA ASP A 143 30.66 14.92 -2.78
C ASP A 143 30.30 16.23 -3.49
N LYS A 144 29.21 16.84 -3.06
CA LYS A 144 28.88 18.20 -3.48
C LYS A 144 28.74 19.07 -2.24
N GLY A 145 29.87 19.59 -1.78
CA GLY A 145 29.88 20.72 -0.86
C GLY A 145 30.93 20.72 0.24
N ARG A 146 32.01 19.92 0.17
CA ARG A 146 33.16 20.18 1.04
C ARG A 146 33.99 21.32 0.43
N CYS A 147 33.59 22.55 0.73
CA CYS A 147 34.55 23.64 0.68
C CYS A 147 35.47 23.45 1.89
N GLU A 148 36.71 23.09 1.60
CA GLU A 148 37.83 23.20 2.53
C GLU A 148 38.08 24.67 2.89
#